data_AF-A0A7X7B379-F1
#
_entry.id   AF-A0A7X7B379-F1
#
_cell.length_a   1.000
_cell.length_b   1.000
_cell.length_c   1.000
_cell.angle_alpha   90.00
_cell.angle_beta   90.00
_cell.angle_gamma   90.00
#
_symmetry.space_group_name_H-M   'P 1'
#
loop_
_entity.id
_entity.type
_entity.pdbx_description
1 polymer ?
#
loop_
_entity_poly.entity_id
_entity_poly.type
_entity_poly.pdbx_seq_one_letter_code
_entity_poly.pdbx_strand_id
1 'polypeptide(L)'
;MNTKRRMPASFSLIIILLLFMGVSYIFSAMDTKLNNISYDEFVTEYKDGNIKEINVSGDGMTVKGIKKDETTFSTVASPERLNQLLSDYPQEDFVEKYTPKSEGSFLSSILPILITVAMFGFVIMFMNRQTQNMGGGSKGAMGFGKSKAKVSDPEMQTVRFSDVAGAEEEKFELEEVVDFLKSPKKYLDLGARIPKGILLVGPPGTGKTLLARA
;
A
#
# COMPACT_ATOMS: atom_id res chain seq x y z
N MET A 1 7.45 -35.39 9.37
CA MET A 1 8.48 -34.58 8.69
C MET A 1 7.79 -33.39 8.02
N ASN A 2 8.21 -32.17 8.40
CA ASN A 2 7.96 -30.87 7.75
C ASN A 2 6.55 -30.22 7.80
N THR A 3 6.20 -29.64 8.96
CA THR A 3 5.15 -28.62 9.06
C THR A 3 5.73 -27.26 8.68
N LYS A 4 5.58 -26.84 7.42
CA LYS A 4 5.85 -25.45 7.02
C LYS A 4 4.86 -24.54 7.75
N ARG A 5 5.26 -24.00 8.90
CA ARG A 5 4.56 -22.91 9.59
C ARG A 5 4.46 -21.72 8.63
N ARG A 6 3.29 -21.57 8.00
CA ARG A 6 2.99 -20.40 7.15
C ARG A 6 2.87 -19.19 8.06
N MET A 7 3.74 -18.21 7.84
CA MET A 7 3.66 -16.93 8.55
C MET A 7 2.30 -16.27 8.26
N PRO A 8 1.60 -15.73 9.27
CA PRO A 8 0.35 -15.03 9.04
C PRO A 8 0.60 -13.84 8.13
N ALA A 9 -0.37 -13.47 7.27
CA ALA A 9 -0.22 -12.39 6.29
C ALA A 9 0.20 -11.04 6.93
N SER A 10 -0.14 -10.83 8.20
CA SER A 10 0.33 -9.70 9.01
C SER A 10 1.84 -9.67 9.20
N PHE A 11 2.48 -10.84 9.34
CA PHE A 11 3.93 -10.94 9.47
C PHE A 11 4.65 -10.59 8.17
N SER A 12 4.09 -10.99 7.02
CA SER A 12 4.64 -10.61 5.72
C SER A 12 4.57 -9.09 5.47
N LEU A 13 3.49 -8.43 5.89
CA LEU A 13 3.39 -6.96 5.82
C LEU A 13 4.41 -6.27 6.72
N ILE A 14 4.66 -6.80 7.91
CA ILE A 14 5.68 -6.28 8.84
C ILE A 14 7.09 -6.44 8.25
N ILE A 15 7.40 -7.58 7.62
CA ILE A 15 8.69 -7.77 6.93
C ILE A 15 8.88 -6.74 5.80
N ILE A 16 7.83 -6.50 5.01
CA ILE A 16 7.89 -5.53 3.89
C ILE A 16 8.10 -4.10 4.43
N LEU A 17 7.41 -3.72 5.50
CA LEU A 17 7.58 -2.43 6.16
C LEU A 17 9.02 -2.27 6.69
N LEU A 18 9.57 -3.31 7.33
CA LEU A 18 10.93 -3.30 7.87
C LEU A 18 11.99 -3.24 6.75
N LEU A 19 11.79 -3.96 5.64
CA LEU A 19 12.64 -3.87 4.46
C LEU A 19 12.59 -2.46 3.87
N PHE A 20 11.41 -1.87 3.76
CA PHE A 20 11.24 -0.52 3.24
C PHE A 20 11.94 0.53 4.14
N MET A 21 11.77 0.45 5.47
CA MET A 21 12.49 1.30 6.41
C MET A 21 14.00 1.08 6.34
N GLY A 22 14.47 -0.16 6.23
CA GLY A 22 15.89 -0.48 6.10
C GLY A 22 16.51 0.11 4.84
N VAL A 23 15.83 -0.04 3.70
CA VAL A 23 16.26 0.58 2.44
C VAL A 23 16.23 2.11 2.53
N SER A 24 15.16 2.70 3.08
CA SER A 24 15.07 4.15 3.28
C SER A 24 16.16 4.68 4.21
N TYR A 25 16.54 3.94 5.25
CA TYR A 25 17.61 4.30 6.17
C TYR A 25 18.98 4.23 5.49
N ILE A 26 19.21 3.20 4.67
CA ILE A 26 20.44 3.09 3.86
C ILE A 26 20.52 4.23 2.84
N PHE A 27 19.44 4.55 2.14
CA PHE A 27 19.39 5.69 1.22
C PHE A 27 19.64 7.02 1.94
N SER A 28 19.02 7.23 3.11
CA SER A 28 19.26 8.42 3.93
C SER A 28 20.66 8.47 4.53
N ALA A 29 21.31 7.33 4.78
CA ALA A 29 22.69 7.26 5.25
C ALA A 29 23.72 7.42 4.12
N MET A 30 23.33 7.11 2.88
CA MET A 30 24.12 7.40 1.68
C MET A 30 24.05 8.87 1.27
N ASP A 31 22.99 9.60 1.68
CA ASP A 31 22.93 11.05 1.58
C ASP A 31 23.91 11.64 2.61
N THR A 32 25.16 11.78 2.18
CA THR A 32 26.18 12.48 2.96
C THR A 32 25.68 13.90 3.15
N LYS A 33 25.42 14.30 4.40
CA LYS A 33 25.15 15.70 4.74
C LYS A 33 26.34 16.53 4.31
N LEU A 34 26.32 17.03 3.08
CA LEU A 34 27.29 18.00 2.60
C LEU A 34 27.05 19.28 3.39
N ASN A 35 28.08 19.75 4.08
CA ASN A 35 28.02 21.02 4.76
C ASN A 35 28.07 22.12 3.68
N ASN A 36 26.93 22.71 3.37
CA ASN A 36 26.83 23.74 2.35
C ASN A 36 27.35 25.06 2.94
N ILE A 37 28.51 25.51 2.48
CA ILE A 37 29.12 26.79 2.89
C ILE A 37 28.93 27.83 1.79
N SER A 38 28.85 29.11 2.19
CA SER A 38 28.76 30.21 1.22
C SER A 38 30.05 30.34 0.41
N TYR A 39 29.99 31.01 -0.75
CA TYR A 39 31.18 31.27 -1.56
C TYR A 39 32.19 32.15 -0.81
N ASP A 40 31.71 33.15 -0.07
CA ASP A 40 32.58 34.07 0.67
C ASP A 40 33.31 33.35 1.82
N GLU A 41 32.61 32.45 2.53
CA GLU A 41 33.20 31.61 3.56
C GLU A 41 34.23 30.64 2.98
N PHE A 42 33.94 30.05 1.82
CA PHE A 42 34.91 29.25 1.08
C PHE A 42 36.17 30.05 0.71
N VAL A 43 36.03 31.28 0.24
CA VAL A 43 37.15 32.17 -0.09
C VAL A 43 38.03 32.44 1.12
N THR A 44 37.42 32.70 2.28
CA THR A 44 38.16 32.91 3.54
C THR A 44 38.94 31.65 3.93
N GLU A 45 38.26 30.50 3.97
CA GLU A 45 38.88 29.21 4.33
C GLU A 45 39.99 28.78 3.35
N TYR A 46 39.84 29.13 2.07
CA TYR A 46 40.85 28.89 1.04
C TYR A 46 42.10 29.74 1.28
N LYS A 47 41.92 31.05 1.56
CA LYS A 47 43.03 31.98 1.84
C LYS A 47 43.76 31.62 3.13
N ASP A 48 43.01 31.15 4.13
CA ASP A 48 43.56 30.68 5.41
C ASP A 48 44.28 29.33 5.29
N GLY A 49 44.23 28.67 4.12
CA GLY A 49 44.92 27.42 3.84
C GLY A 49 44.29 26.21 4.54
N ASN A 50 43.01 26.28 4.91
CA ASN A 50 42.28 25.20 5.58
C ASN A 50 41.73 24.15 4.61
N ILE A 51 41.86 24.38 3.31
CA ILE A 51 41.34 23.50 2.25
C ILE A 51 42.46 22.61 1.71
N LYS A 52 42.22 21.30 1.69
CA LYS A 52 43.18 20.29 1.24
C LYS A 52 42.98 19.90 -0.23
N GLU A 53 41.73 19.66 -0.61
CA GLU A 53 41.37 19.22 -1.96
C GLU A 53 40.05 19.87 -2.38
N ILE A 54 39.97 20.30 -3.64
CA ILE A 54 38.69 20.62 -4.27
C ILE A 54 38.42 19.70 -5.45
N ASN A 55 37.15 19.40 -5.64
CA ASN A 55 36.60 18.69 -6.75
C ASN A 55 35.54 19.55 -7.42
N VAL A 56 35.86 20.05 -8.61
CA VAL A 56 34.93 20.82 -9.42
C VAL A 56 34.02 19.84 -10.15
N SER A 57 32.73 19.91 -9.85
CA SER A 57 31.71 19.08 -10.50
C SER A 57 31.62 19.46 -11.97
N GLY A 58 31.39 18.49 -12.86
CA GLY A 58 31.31 18.71 -14.31
C GLY A 58 30.24 19.69 -14.79
N ASP A 59 29.35 20.16 -13.92
CA ASP A 59 28.43 21.27 -14.20
C ASP A 59 29.11 22.66 -14.15
N GLY A 60 30.36 22.71 -13.67
CA GLY A 60 31.18 23.93 -13.57
C GLY A 60 30.78 24.87 -12.43
N MET A 61 29.58 24.72 -11.85
CA MET A 61 29.08 25.63 -10.80
C MET A 61 29.24 25.11 -9.37
N THR A 62 29.41 23.80 -9.18
CA THR A 62 29.47 23.21 -7.83
C THR A 62 30.88 22.74 -7.51
N VAL A 63 31.43 23.24 -6.41
CA VAL A 63 32.74 22.85 -5.89
C VAL A 63 32.52 22.09 -4.60
N LYS A 64 32.96 20.83 -4.57
CA LYS A 64 33.01 20.03 -3.34
C LYS A 64 34.45 19.95 -2.87
N GLY A 65 34.70 20.09 -1.58
CA GLY A 65 36.07 20.03 -1.08
C GLY A 65 36.18 19.34 0.26
N ILE A 66 37.42 19.01 0.60
CA ILE A 66 37.81 18.42 1.88
C ILE A 66 38.68 19.44 2.60
N LYS A 67 38.27 19.82 3.81
CA LYS A 67 39.09 20.66 4.70
C LYS A 67 40.19 19.81 5.36
N LYS A 68 41.21 20.44 5.92
CA LYS A 68 42.31 19.77 6.65
C LYS A 68 41.83 18.98 7.87
N ASP A 69 40.65 19.31 8.41
CA ASP A 69 39.97 18.60 9.50
C ASP A 69 39.15 17.37 9.03
N GLU A 70 39.31 16.95 7.77
CA GLU A 70 38.57 15.86 7.11
C GLU A 70 37.06 16.13 6.92
N THR A 71 36.57 17.34 7.19
CA THR A 71 35.18 17.69 6.91
C THR A 71 34.98 17.94 5.41
N THR A 72 33.84 17.47 4.89
CA THR A 72 33.44 17.72 3.50
C THR A 72 32.52 18.93 3.43
N PHE A 73 32.76 19.80 2.46
CA PHE A 73 31.93 20.96 2.19
C PHE A 73 31.51 20.99 0.72
N SER A 74 30.43 21.70 0.45
CA SER A 74 30.00 22.02 -0.91
C SER A 74 29.69 23.52 -0.99
N THR A 75 30.13 24.15 -2.06
CA THR A 75 29.84 25.56 -2.35
C THR A 75 29.49 25.73 -3.82
N VAL A 76 28.81 26.82 -4.14
CA VAL A 76 28.48 27.19 -5.51
C VAL A 76 29.38 28.35 -5.91
N ALA A 77 30.21 28.12 -6.93
CA ALA A 77 31.15 29.08 -7.46
C ALA A 77 31.09 29.06 -8.98
N SER A 78 31.00 30.22 -9.60
CA SER A 78 31.18 30.33 -11.06
C SER A 78 32.63 29.94 -11.43
N PRO A 79 32.87 29.24 -12.55
CA PRO A 79 34.22 28.86 -13.00
C PRO A 79 35.19 30.05 -13.04
N GLU A 80 34.74 31.21 -13.52
CA GLU A 80 35.54 32.42 -13.64
C GLU A 80 36.06 32.91 -12.28
N ARG A 81 35.17 33.06 -11.30
CA ARG A 81 35.54 33.49 -9.93
C ARG A 81 36.41 32.47 -9.22
N LEU A 82 36.19 31.17 -9.46
CA LEU A 82 37.03 30.11 -8.91
C LEU A 82 38.44 30.18 -9.50
N ASN A 83 38.57 30.23 -10.82
CA ASN A 83 39.86 30.32 -11.50
C ASN A 83 40.62 31.58 -11.10
N GLN A 84 39.92 32.70 -10.91
CA GLN A 84 40.53 33.93 -10.42
C GLN A 84 41.09 33.77 -9.00
N LEU A 85 40.32 33.18 -8.07
CA LEU A 85 40.78 32.93 -6.70
C LEU A 85 42.01 32.02 -6.65
N LEU A 86 42.01 30.93 -7.43
CA LEU A 86 43.13 29.98 -7.50
C LEU A 86 44.39 30.63 -8.11
N SER A 87 44.22 31.58 -9.04
CA SER A 87 45.32 32.32 -9.67
C SER A 87 45.91 33.39 -8.75
N ASP A 88 45.06 34.08 -8.00
CA ASP A 88 45.47 35.17 -7.08
C ASP A 88 46.15 34.62 -5.82
N TYR A 89 45.83 33.39 -5.40
CA TYR A 89 46.34 32.76 -4.17
C TYR A 89 46.77 31.29 -4.41
N PRO A 90 47.86 31.04 -5.15
CA PRO A 90 48.35 29.68 -5.38
C PRO A 90 48.83 29.03 -4.07
N GLN A 91 48.39 27.79 -3.82
CA GLN A 91 48.75 26.98 -2.65
C GLN A 91 49.57 25.76 -3.10
N GLU A 92 50.72 25.48 -2.48
CA GLU A 92 51.61 24.39 -2.92
C GLU A 92 51.09 22.97 -2.60
N ASP A 93 50.31 22.81 -1.52
CA ASP A 93 49.75 21.52 -1.07
C ASP A 93 48.31 21.27 -1.56
N PHE A 94 47.87 22.00 -2.58
CA PHE A 94 46.48 22.00 -3.03
C PHE A 94 46.27 21.11 -4.26
N VAL A 95 45.32 20.17 -4.15
CA VAL A 95 44.96 19.28 -5.26
C VAL A 95 43.62 19.72 -5.86
N GLU A 96 43.66 20.12 -7.12
CA GLU A 96 42.48 20.40 -7.93
C GLU A 96 42.12 19.17 -8.77
N LYS A 97 40.91 18.64 -8.57
CA LYS A 97 40.37 17.55 -9.39
C LYS A 97 39.13 18.00 -10.16
N TYR A 98 39.05 17.58 -11.41
CA TYR A 98 37.87 17.76 -12.23
C TYR A 98 37.14 16.44 -12.35
N THR A 99 35.89 16.39 -11.90
CA THR A 99 35.02 15.28 -12.26
C THR A 99 34.33 15.62 -13.57
N PRO A 100 34.57 14.87 -14.66
CA PRO A 100 33.83 15.10 -15.90
C PRO A 100 32.34 14.98 -15.61
N LYS A 101 31.52 15.74 -16.34
CA LYS A 101 30.06 15.63 -16.29
C LYS A 101 29.70 14.23 -16.80
N SER A 102 29.69 13.26 -15.88
CA SER A 102 29.17 11.95 -16.16
C SER A 102 27.68 12.18 -16.39
N GLU A 103 27.28 12.23 -17.65
CA GLU A 103 25.92 11.84 -18.01
C GLU A 103 25.71 10.50 -17.31
N GLY A 104 24.85 10.48 -16.28
CA GLY A 104 24.69 9.33 -15.43
C GLY A 104 24.49 8.13 -16.34
N SER A 105 25.41 7.16 -16.26
CA SER A 105 25.44 6.02 -17.17
C SER A 105 24.01 5.51 -17.27
N PHE A 106 23.42 5.45 -18.47
CA PHE A 106 22.00 5.12 -18.66
C PHE A 106 21.57 3.89 -17.83
N LEU A 107 22.50 2.94 -17.67
CA LEU A 107 22.39 1.78 -16.80
C LEU A 107 22.14 2.14 -15.32
N SER A 108 22.87 3.10 -14.74
CA SER A 108 22.71 3.58 -13.35
C SER A 108 21.38 4.28 -13.09
N SER A 109 20.79 4.93 -14.10
CA SER A 109 19.47 5.55 -13.99
C SER A 109 18.34 4.51 -14.11
N ILE A 110 18.55 3.46 -14.89
CA ILE A 110 17.54 2.42 -15.14
C ILE A 110 17.59 1.28 -14.15
N LEU A 111 18.75 0.96 -13.57
CA LEU A 111 18.91 -0.13 -12.60
C LEU A 111 17.89 -0.03 -11.45
N PRO A 112 17.71 1.13 -10.79
CA PRO A 112 16.76 1.26 -9.69
C PRO A 112 15.31 1.04 -10.14
N ILE A 113 14.96 1.53 -11.34
CA ILE A 113 13.64 1.35 -11.94
C ILE A 113 13.39 -0.12 -12.25
N LEU A 114 14.36 -0.79 -12.88
CA LEU A 114 14.29 -2.21 -13.20
C LEU A 114 14.16 -3.09 -11.95
N ILE A 115 14.95 -2.81 -10.91
CA ILE A 115 14.88 -3.53 -9.64
C ILE A 115 13.51 -3.32 -8.98
N THR A 116 12.98 -2.10 -9.00
CA THR A 116 11.66 -1.79 -8.45
C THR A 116 10.55 -2.54 -9.20
N VAL A 117 10.54 -2.45 -10.54
CA VAL A 117 9.56 -3.16 -11.37
C VAL A 117 9.67 -4.67 -11.19
N ALA A 118 10.89 -5.21 -11.11
CA ALA A 118 11.13 -6.63 -10.86
C ALA A 118 10.65 -7.07 -9.46
N MET A 119 10.87 -6.26 -8.42
CA MET A 119 10.37 -6.49 -7.07
C MET A 119 8.85 -6.49 -7.02
N PHE A 120 8.20 -5.49 -7.63
CA PHE A 120 6.73 -5.43 -7.71
C PHE A 120 6.16 -6.60 -8.52
N GLY A 121 6.76 -6.92 -9.67
CA GLY A 121 6.38 -8.07 -10.49
C GLY A 121 6.55 -9.39 -9.74
N PHE A 122 7.64 -9.55 -8.99
CA PHE A 122 7.89 -10.73 -8.16
C PHE A 122 6.86 -10.85 -7.03
N VAL A 123 6.53 -9.76 -6.33
CA VAL A 123 5.50 -9.75 -5.27
C VAL A 123 4.13 -10.13 -5.85
N ILE A 124 3.73 -9.54 -6.97
CA ILE A 124 2.46 -9.87 -7.64
C ILE A 124 2.46 -11.34 -8.09
N MET A 125 3.55 -11.82 -8.69
CA MET A 125 3.68 -13.21 -9.12
C MET A 125 3.63 -14.19 -7.92
N PHE A 126 4.25 -13.83 -6.80
CA PHE A 126 4.25 -14.62 -5.57
C PHE A 126 2.86 -14.62 -4.90
N MET A 127 2.19 -13.48 -4.80
CA MET A 127 0.82 -13.37 -4.28
C MET A 127 -0.17 -14.17 -5.13
N ASN A 128 -0.03 -14.11 -6.46
CA ASN A 128 -0.87 -14.87 -7.38
C ASN A 128 -0.62 -16.38 -7.27
N ARG A 129 0.64 -16.81 -7.12
CA ARG A 129 0.99 -18.22 -6.88
C ARG A 129 0.55 -18.72 -5.49
N GLN A 130 0.57 -17.88 -4.46
CA GLN A 130 0.14 -18.25 -3.11
C GLN A 130 -1.39 -18.37 -3.00
N THR A 131 -2.13 -17.56 -3.77
CA THR A 131 -3.60 -17.60 -3.81
C THR A 131 -4.13 -18.79 -4.60
N GLN A 132 -3.39 -19.27 -5.62
CA GLN A 132 -3.80 -20.44 -6.41
C GLN A 132 -3.55 -21.78 -5.70
N ASN A 133 -2.57 -21.85 -4.79
CA ASN A 133 -2.24 -23.08 -4.06
C ASN A 133 -2.89 -23.17 -2.66
N MET A 134 -3.83 -22.27 -2.33
CA MET A 134 -4.69 -22.36 -1.15
C MET A 134 -6.13 -22.36 -1.62
N GLY A 135 -6.73 -23.56 -1.71
CA GLY A 135 -8.11 -23.74 -2.11
C GLY A 135 -9.06 -22.81 -1.35
N GLY A 136 -9.89 -22.11 -2.10
CA GLY A 136 -11.05 -21.41 -1.57
C GLY A 136 -10.92 -19.90 -1.49
N GLY A 137 -11.22 -19.24 -2.62
CA GLY A 137 -11.91 -17.96 -2.63
C GLY A 137 -11.07 -16.75 -2.25
N SER A 138 -10.66 -16.01 -3.29
CA SER A 138 -10.27 -14.60 -3.22
C SER A 138 -11.06 -13.83 -2.14
N LYS A 139 -10.38 -13.58 -1.03
CA LYS A 139 -10.84 -12.76 0.11
C LYS A 139 -10.00 -11.49 0.24
N GLY A 140 -9.55 -10.93 -0.89
CA GLY A 140 -8.91 -9.62 -0.95
C GLY A 140 -9.78 -8.67 -1.76
N ALA A 141 -10.29 -7.61 -1.11
CA ALA A 141 -11.00 -6.42 -1.64
C ALA A 141 -12.18 -6.59 -2.63
N MET A 142 -12.22 -7.64 -3.46
CA MET A 142 -13.21 -7.92 -4.51
C MET A 142 -14.53 -8.54 -3.99
N GLY A 143 -14.65 -8.72 -2.67
CA GLY A 143 -15.86 -9.22 -2.01
C GLY A 143 -16.74 -8.14 -1.38
N PHE A 144 -16.26 -6.89 -1.33
CA PHE A 144 -17.04 -5.73 -0.88
C PHE A 144 -18.08 -5.40 -1.96
N GLY A 145 -19.33 -5.79 -1.73
CA GLY A 145 -20.45 -5.54 -2.66
C GLY A 145 -21.18 -6.79 -3.12
N LYS A 146 -20.65 -7.99 -2.88
CA LYS A 146 -21.42 -9.23 -3.12
C LYS A 146 -22.34 -9.49 -1.93
N SER A 147 -23.64 -9.62 -2.21
CA SER A 147 -24.65 -9.97 -1.21
C SER A 147 -24.27 -11.27 -0.50
N LYS A 148 -24.26 -11.24 0.83
CA LYS A 148 -24.12 -12.44 1.70
C LYS A 148 -25.49 -13.11 1.92
N ALA A 149 -26.37 -13.09 0.93
CA ALA A 149 -27.65 -13.77 1.05
C ALA A 149 -27.40 -15.29 1.11
N LYS A 150 -27.81 -15.91 2.21
CA LYS A 150 -27.85 -17.36 2.33
C LYS A 150 -29.15 -17.81 1.65
N VAL A 151 -29.05 -18.43 0.49
CA VAL A 151 -30.20 -19.08 -0.15
C VAL A 151 -30.53 -20.30 0.71
N SER A 152 -31.70 -20.28 1.34
CA SER A 152 -32.21 -21.45 2.05
C SER A 152 -32.66 -22.46 1.01
N ASP A 153 -32.09 -23.66 1.07
CA ASP A 153 -32.50 -24.78 0.23
C ASP A 153 -33.90 -25.25 0.67
N PRO A 154 -34.88 -25.42 -0.23
CA PRO A 154 -36.23 -25.89 0.12
C PRO A 154 -36.23 -27.24 0.84
N GLU A 155 -35.25 -28.11 0.54
CA GLU A 155 -35.06 -29.40 1.20
C GLU A 155 -34.57 -29.30 2.66
N MET A 156 -34.12 -28.10 3.08
CA MET A 156 -33.67 -27.79 4.45
C MET A 156 -34.69 -26.96 5.25
N GLN A 157 -36.00 -27.07 4.94
CA GLN A 157 -37.03 -26.53 5.83
C GLN A 157 -37.01 -27.29 7.18
N THR A 158 -36.64 -26.58 8.24
CA THR A 158 -36.36 -27.15 9.57
C THR A 158 -37.45 -26.84 10.61
N VAL A 159 -38.48 -26.08 10.24
CA VAL A 159 -39.53 -25.58 11.15
C VAL A 159 -40.87 -25.61 10.42
N ARG A 160 -41.96 -25.95 11.11
CA ARG A 160 -43.35 -25.92 10.62
C ARG A 160 -44.22 -24.99 11.48
N PHE A 161 -45.42 -24.62 10.98
CA PHE A 161 -46.39 -23.85 11.77
C PHE A 161 -46.80 -24.53 13.08
N SER A 162 -46.75 -25.88 13.13
CA SER A 162 -46.96 -26.67 14.35
C SER A 162 -45.92 -26.45 15.43
N ASP A 163 -44.71 -26.00 15.06
CA ASP A 163 -43.58 -25.81 15.98
C ASP A 163 -43.58 -24.40 16.61
N VAL A 164 -44.47 -23.53 16.16
CA VAL A 164 -44.73 -22.22 16.77
C VAL A 164 -45.78 -22.42 17.86
N ALA A 165 -45.55 -21.99 19.10
CA ALA A 165 -46.56 -21.98 20.15
C ALA A 165 -47.29 -20.63 20.21
N GLY A 166 -48.61 -20.63 20.44
CA GLY A 166 -49.43 -19.41 20.48
C GLY A 166 -49.67 -18.78 19.11
N ALA A 167 -50.10 -17.51 19.10
CA ALA A 167 -50.29 -16.69 17.90
C ALA A 167 -51.25 -17.34 16.88
N GLU A 168 -52.36 -17.88 17.37
CA GLU A 168 -53.34 -18.62 16.59
C GLU A 168 -53.97 -17.75 15.49
N GLU A 169 -54.23 -16.48 15.79
CA GLU A 169 -54.77 -15.51 14.83
C GLU A 169 -53.76 -15.24 13.70
N GLU A 170 -52.50 -14.97 14.04
CA GLU A 170 -51.44 -14.65 13.07
C GLU A 170 -51.04 -15.86 12.22
N LYS A 171 -51.09 -17.06 12.79
CA LYS A 171 -50.91 -18.30 12.02
C LYS A 171 -52.00 -18.49 10.98
N PHE A 172 -53.26 -18.26 11.37
CA PHE A 172 -54.38 -18.41 10.46
C PHE A 172 -54.29 -17.43 9.27
N GLU A 173 -53.94 -16.17 9.53
CA GLU A 173 -53.69 -15.19 8.47
C GLU A 173 -52.50 -15.58 7.58
N LEU A 174 -51.41 -16.08 8.15
CA LEU A 174 -50.24 -16.53 7.38
C LEU A 174 -50.53 -17.80 6.57
N GLU A 175 -51.35 -18.72 7.08
CA GLU A 175 -51.79 -19.91 6.36
C GLU A 175 -52.59 -19.55 5.10
N GLU A 176 -53.44 -18.53 5.16
CA GLU A 176 -54.14 -18.01 3.98
C GLU A 176 -53.15 -17.49 2.93
N VAL A 177 -52.13 -16.74 3.36
CA VAL A 177 -51.10 -16.25 2.42
C VAL A 177 -50.27 -17.40 1.86
N VAL A 178 -49.97 -18.44 2.64
CA VAL A 178 -49.28 -19.63 2.16
C VAL A 178 -50.13 -20.42 1.16
N ASP A 179 -51.44 -20.58 1.41
CA ASP A 179 -52.35 -21.23 0.46
C ASP A 179 -52.46 -20.42 -0.84
N PHE A 180 -52.46 -19.10 -0.72
CA PHE A 180 -52.38 -18.18 -1.85
C PHE A 180 -51.10 -18.40 -2.67
N LEU A 181 -49.93 -18.52 -2.03
CA LEU A 181 -48.65 -18.77 -2.71
C LEU A 181 -48.57 -20.16 -3.35
N LYS A 182 -49.22 -21.17 -2.76
CA LYS A 182 -49.31 -22.53 -3.32
C LYS A 182 -50.23 -22.60 -4.54
N SER A 183 -51.35 -21.89 -4.52
CA SER A 183 -52.39 -21.96 -5.54
C SER A 183 -52.82 -20.58 -6.07
N PRO A 184 -51.90 -19.77 -6.64
CA PRO A 184 -52.17 -18.36 -6.96
C PRO A 184 -53.26 -18.17 -8.01
N LYS A 185 -53.43 -19.13 -8.93
CA LYS A 185 -54.44 -19.07 -10.00
C LYS A 185 -55.88 -18.97 -9.43
N LYS A 186 -56.20 -19.81 -8.45
CA LYS A 186 -57.51 -19.85 -7.79
C LYS A 186 -57.92 -18.48 -7.25
N TYR A 187 -56.97 -17.73 -6.70
CA TYR A 187 -57.23 -16.43 -6.10
C TYR A 187 -57.21 -15.29 -7.12
N LEU A 188 -56.37 -15.37 -8.16
CA LEU A 188 -56.38 -14.42 -9.26
C LEU A 188 -57.68 -14.46 -10.07
N ASP A 189 -58.25 -15.65 -10.26
CA ASP A 189 -59.53 -15.85 -10.96
C ASP A 189 -60.71 -15.21 -10.21
N LEU A 190 -60.60 -15.07 -8.89
CA LEU A 190 -61.54 -14.35 -8.02
C LEU A 190 -61.26 -12.84 -7.95
N GLY A 191 -60.24 -12.35 -8.67
CA GLY A 191 -59.84 -10.94 -8.71
C GLY A 191 -58.98 -10.48 -7.52
N ALA A 192 -58.45 -11.39 -6.71
CA ALA A 192 -57.63 -11.04 -5.56
C ALA A 192 -56.24 -10.53 -5.99
N ARG A 193 -55.70 -9.54 -5.26
CA ARG A 193 -54.35 -8.99 -5.50
C ARG A 193 -53.31 -9.75 -4.68
N ILE A 194 -52.22 -10.16 -5.32
CA ILE A 194 -51.09 -10.86 -4.67
C ILE A 194 -50.37 -9.92 -3.68
N PRO A 195 -50.23 -10.29 -2.39
CA PRO A 195 -49.37 -9.58 -1.45
C PRO A 195 -47.90 -9.67 -1.88
N LYS A 196 -47.19 -8.53 -1.91
CA LYS A 196 -45.77 -8.48 -2.31
C LYS A 196 -44.79 -8.65 -1.15
N GLY A 197 -45.27 -8.56 0.08
CA GLY A 197 -44.47 -8.67 1.29
C GLY A 197 -45.34 -8.50 2.52
N ILE A 198 -44.93 -9.12 3.61
CA ILE A 198 -45.61 -9.07 4.91
C ILE A 198 -44.60 -8.51 5.91
N LEU A 199 -45.03 -7.58 6.75
CA LEU A 199 -44.22 -7.02 7.82
C LEU A 199 -44.74 -7.54 9.16
N LEU A 200 -43.96 -8.38 9.84
CA LEU A 200 -44.27 -8.86 11.18
C LEU A 200 -43.73 -7.85 12.21
N VAL A 201 -44.60 -7.25 13.03
CA VAL A 201 -44.25 -6.23 14.03
C VAL A 201 -44.53 -6.75 15.44
N GLY A 202 -43.64 -6.47 16.38
CA GLY A 202 -43.85 -6.75 17.80
C GLY A 202 -42.56 -6.71 18.62
N PRO A 203 -42.64 -6.80 19.96
CA PRO A 203 -41.49 -6.81 20.87
C PRO A 203 -40.44 -7.90 20.53
N PRO A 204 -39.17 -7.75 20.92
CA PRO A 204 -38.16 -8.79 20.69
C PRO A 204 -38.57 -10.10 21.40
N GLY A 205 -38.31 -11.26 20.75
CA GLY A 205 -38.60 -12.58 21.33
C GLY A 205 -39.99 -13.17 21.05
N THR A 206 -40.88 -12.46 20.35
CA THR A 206 -42.25 -12.95 20.04
C THR A 206 -42.37 -13.91 18.85
N GLY A 207 -41.30 -14.65 18.52
CA GLY A 207 -41.39 -15.70 17.49
C GLY A 207 -41.50 -15.25 16.02
N LYS A 208 -41.42 -13.95 15.69
CA LYS A 208 -41.53 -13.42 14.29
C LYS A 208 -40.62 -14.13 13.28
N THR A 209 -39.33 -14.31 13.60
CA THR A 209 -38.37 -15.00 12.72
C THR A 209 -38.66 -16.50 12.60
N LEU A 210 -39.30 -17.09 13.62
CA LEU A 210 -39.68 -18.50 13.64
C LEU A 210 -40.92 -18.71 12.77
N LEU A 211 -41.92 -17.83 12.87
CA LEU A 211 -43.08 -17.77 11.97
C LEU A 211 -42.69 -17.55 10.50
N ALA A 212 -41.70 -16.70 10.22
CA ALA A 212 -41.23 -16.47 8.85
C ALA A 212 -40.43 -17.64 8.25
N ARG A 213 -39.99 -18.60 9.07
CA ARG A 213 -39.26 -19.81 8.63
C ARG A 213 -40.16 -21.04 8.51
N ALA A 214 -41.25 -21.05 9.26
CA ALA A 214 -42.30 -22.07 9.26
C ALA A 214 -43.09 -22.07 7.94
#